data_AF-A0A1F4UVQ7-F1
#
_entry.id   AF-A0A1F4UVQ7-F1
#
_cell.length_a   1.000
_cell.length_b   1.000
_cell.length_c   1.000
_cell.angle_alpha   90.00
_cell.angle_beta   90.00
_cell.angle_gamma   90.00
#
_symmetry.space_group_name_H-M   'P 1'
#
loop_
_entity.id
_entity.type
_entity.pdbx_description
1 polymer ?
#
loop_
_entity_poly.entity_id
_entity_poly.type
_entity_poly.pdbx_seq_one_letter_code
_entity_poly.pdbx_strand_id
1 'polypeptide(L)'
;MAWFKRHYLFLIVCSVAFFLRFTYLSYSDYQGDEIKALYLPEPGQKLTSYLLDQRKGPVQFLVTAAIKPLTSNYTNHFVTRLPFALAGFFGVVFLFKFAELHWGKKVAFFAAMFVATNGFFVALARIVQYQSFVIMFMALALWLFSLAVKERSWRTKGLYFGFIAWTFSLLAHYDGVFIAPFVFYLLIEWFKAPDFTLKSKIKLFAGSIVLPAILIFSFYIPFALTISGDTKSYWAGRFTGVAGKISSSKYLFSVYNPLFVFKIYLGLGILGISKLVLLLFNGRAPFKKLTFIKDPLLGRDFWLLVWFTLTIVFMEVIVSLPGTHIFTYLFSLAIILGLGIVFSEVILTSILSKISKAKFKIGKTFNISFLLGLAL
;
A
#
# COMPACT_ATOMS: atom_id res chain seq x y z
N MET A 1 -2.91 31.76 -2.14
CA MET A 1 -1.59 31.38 -2.71
C MET A 1 -0.73 30.51 -1.77
N ALA A 2 -0.59 30.83 -0.48
CA ALA A 2 0.22 30.04 0.48
C ALA A 2 -0.26 28.58 0.70
N TRP A 3 -1.58 28.37 0.78
CA TRP A 3 -2.16 27.03 0.90
C TRP A 3 -1.82 26.13 -0.30
N PHE A 4 -1.94 26.66 -1.51
CA PHE A 4 -1.59 25.92 -2.74
C PHE A 4 -0.11 25.52 -2.75
N LYS A 5 0.79 26.45 -2.43
CA LYS A 5 2.23 26.15 -2.28
C LYS A 5 2.51 25.06 -1.24
N ARG A 6 1.65 24.91 -0.22
CA ARG A 6 1.79 23.87 0.81
C ARG A 6 1.31 22.49 0.37
N HIS A 7 0.35 22.44 -0.56
CA HIS A 7 -0.39 21.21 -0.90
C HIS A 7 -0.31 20.80 -2.38
N TYR A 8 0.41 21.52 -3.24
CA TYR A 8 0.45 21.22 -4.69
C TYR A 8 0.87 19.79 -5.02
N LEU A 9 1.87 19.20 -4.34
CA LEU A 9 2.27 17.80 -4.56
C LEU A 9 1.13 16.81 -4.30
N PHE A 10 0.37 17.05 -3.23
CA PHE A 10 -0.80 16.25 -2.91
C PHE A 10 -1.90 16.42 -3.95
N LEU A 11 -2.14 17.66 -4.42
CA LEU A 11 -3.13 17.94 -5.46
C LEU A 11 -2.75 17.30 -6.80
N ILE A 12 -1.47 17.29 -7.17
CA ILE A 12 -0.97 16.62 -8.37
C ILE A 12 -1.24 15.12 -8.28
N VAL A 13 -0.86 14.48 -7.16
CA VAL A 13 -1.13 13.05 -6.92
C VAL A 13 -2.62 12.75 -7.01
N CYS A 14 -3.47 13.55 -6.37
CA CYS A 14 -4.92 13.37 -6.42
C CYS A 14 -5.45 13.51 -7.86
N SER A 15 -4.99 14.53 -8.60
CA SER A 15 -5.44 14.77 -9.97
C SER A 15 -5.07 13.61 -10.89
N VAL A 16 -3.83 13.13 -10.82
CA VAL A 16 -3.36 11.97 -11.60
C VAL A 16 -4.10 10.70 -11.21
N ALA A 17 -4.22 10.43 -9.91
CA ALA A 17 -4.91 9.24 -9.42
C ALA A 17 -6.39 9.22 -9.82
N PHE A 18 -7.06 10.37 -9.74
CA PHE A 18 -8.45 10.54 -10.15
C PHE A 18 -8.58 10.31 -11.66
N PHE A 19 -7.82 11.05 -12.48
CA PHE A 19 -7.89 10.93 -13.92
C PHE A 19 -7.73 9.48 -14.41
N LEU A 20 -6.70 8.77 -13.93
CA LEU A 20 -6.43 7.41 -14.40
C LEU A 20 -7.47 6.36 -13.95
N ARG A 21 -8.15 6.58 -12.82
CA ARG A 21 -9.11 5.62 -12.25
C ARG A 21 -10.54 5.82 -12.73
N PHE A 22 -10.95 7.06 -13.03
CA PHE A 22 -12.35 7.36 -13.38
C PHE A 22 -12.60 7.53 -14.89
N THR A 23 -11.55 7.81 -15.68
CA THR A 23 -11.72 8.06 -17.12
C THR A 23 -12.19 6.81 -17.86
N TYR A 24 -13.33 6.90 -18.54
CA TYR A 24 -13.94 5.80 -19.30
C TYR A 24 -14.20 4.53 -18.49
N LEU A 25 -14.78 4.63 -17.29
CA LEU A 25 -14.97 3.47 -16.41
C LEU A 25 -15.97 2.42 -16.97
N SER A 26 -16.88 2.83 -17.85
CA SER A 26 -17.86 1.96 -18.53
C SER A 26 -17.43 1.46 -19.92
N TYR A 27 -16.17 1.67 -20.33
CA TYR A 27 -15.77 1.46 -21.73
C TYR A 27 -15.85 0.00 -22.21
N SER A 28 -15.71 -0.95 -21.30
CA SER A 28 -15.69 -2.38 -21.60
C SER A 28 -16.79 -3.13 -20.87
N ASP A 29 -17.18 -4.27 -21.41
CA ASP A 29 -17.95 -5.29 -20.69
C ASP A 29 -17.17 -5.83 -19.48
N TYR A 30 -17.84 -6.60 -18.62
CA TYR A 30 -17.18 -7.27 -17.50
C TYR A 30 -16.12 -8.26 -17.98
N GLN A 31 -14.96 -8.22 -17.33
CA GLN A 31 -13.80 -9.03 -17.69
C GLN A 31 -13.41 -9.97 -16.56
N GLY A 32 -13.00 -11.19 -16.92
CA GLY A 32 -12.42 -12.16 -15.99
C GLY A 32 -13.29 -12.43 -14.77
N ASP A 33 -12.75 -12.18 -13.58
CA ASP A 33 -13.43 -12.47 -12.31
C ASP A 33 -14.39 -11.34 -11.83
N GLU A 34 -14.64 -10.29 -12.62
CA GLU A 34 -15.59 -9.21 -12.24
C GLU A 34 -17.00 -9.76 -11.95
N ILE A 35 -17.50 -10.65 -12.81
CA ILE A 35 -18.84 -11.24 -12.66
C ILE A 35 -18.93 -12.05 -11.36
N LYS A 36 -17.83 -12.70 -10.96
CA LYS A 36 -17.74 -13.48 -9.71
C LYS A 36 -17.68 -12.62 -8.45
N ALA A 37 -17.60 -11.29 -8.58
CA ALA A 37 -17.66 -10.36 -7.46
C ALA A 37 -19.04 -9.70 -7.31
N LEU A 38 -19.96 -9.92 -8.26
CA LEU A 38 -21.32 -9.39 -8.23
C LEU A 38 -22.18 -10.19 -7.27
N TYR A 39 -23.02 -9.51 -6.48
CA TYR A 39 -24.02 -10.15 -5.64
C TYR A 39 -25.19 -10.67 -6.48
N LEU A 40 -25.11 -11.97 -6.80
CA LEU A 40 -26.05 -12.74 -7.62
C LEU A 40 -26.52 -13.98 -6.83
N PRO A 41 -27.38 -13.80 -5.81
CA PRO A 41 -27.88 -14.92 -5.02
C PRO A 41 -28.87 -15.77 -5.82
N GLU A 42 -28.93 -17.06 -5.50
CA GLU A 42 -29.99 -17.95 -5.99
C GLU A 42 -31.37 -17.53 -5.45
N PRO A 43 -32.48 -17.86 -6.14
CA PRO A 43 -33.82 -17.55 -5.66
C PRO A 43 -34.06 -18.07 -4.23
N GLY A 44 -34.35 -17.15 -3.30
CA GLY A 44 -34.58 -17.47 -1.88
C GLY A 44 -33.32 -17.60 -1.01
N GLN A 45 -32.12 -17.51 -1.58
CA GLN A 45 -30.87 -17.58 -0.83
C GLN A 45 -30.68 -16.33 0.04
N LYS A 46 -30.38 -16.52 1.32
CA LYS A 46 -30.11 -15.41 2.26
C LYS A 46 -28.74 -14.79 1.97
N LEU A 47 -28.56 -13.51 2.30
CA LEU A 47 -27.27 -12.82 2.15
C LEU A 47 -26.15 -13.55 2.92
N THR A 48 -26.42 -13.97 4.15
CA THR A 48 -25.40 -14.64 4.99
C THR A 48 -24.93 -15.96 4.40
N SER A 49 -25.85 -16.80 3.91
CA SER A 49 -25.49 -18.05 3.23
C SER A 49 -24.71 -17.76 1.95
N TYR A 50 -25.19 -16.82 1.13
CA TYR A 50 -24.49 -16.41 -0.09
C TYR A 50 -23.03 -16.02 0.18
N LEU A 51 -22.78 -15.20 1.22
CA LEU A 51 -21.43 -14.75 1.57
C LEU A 51 -20.52 -15.88 2.03
N LEU A 52 -21.05 -16.88 2.75
CA LEU A 52 -20.29 -18.04 3.22
C LEU A 52 -19.95 -19.01 2.07
N ASP A 53 -20.76 -19.03 1.02
CA ASP A 53 -20.50 -19.84 -0.19
C ASP A 53 -19.36 -19.27 -1.06
N GLN A 54 -18.93 -18.04 -0.81
CA GLN A 54 -17.89 -17.37 -1.61
C GLN A 54 -16.47 -17.72 -1.16
N ARG A 55 -15.54 -17.85 -2.11
CA ARG A 55 -14.11 -18.13 -1.84
C ARG A 55 -13.31 -16.92 -1.36
N LYS A 56 -13.94 -15.75 -1.22
CA LYS A 56 -13.31 -14.44 -1.00
C LYS A 56 -14.03 -13.70 0.14
N GLY A 57 -13.38 -12.68 0.69
CA GLY A 57 -13.95 -11.88 1.78
C GLY A 57 -15.27 -11.17 1.39
N PRO A 58 -16.14 -10.86 2.36
CA PRO A 58 -17.50 -10.41 2.10
C PRO A 58 -17.60 -9.00 1.49
N VAL A 59 -16.58 -8.15 1.67
CA VAL A 59 -16.70 -6.71 1.37
C VAL A 59 -17.09 -6.43 -0.08
N GLN A 60 -16.47 -7.12 -1.06
CA GLN A 60 -16.80 -6.89 -2.47
C GLN A 60 -18.27 -7.21 -2.79
N PHE A 61 -18.83 -8.23 -2.15
CA PHE A 61 -20.21 -8.68 -2.35
C PHE A 61 -21.20 -7.78 -1.61
N LEU A 62 -20.85 -7.30 -0.42
CA LEU A 62 -21.65 -6.32 0.31
C LEU A 62 -21.75 -5.01 -0.48
N VAL A 63 -20.66 -4.57 -1.11
CA VAL A 63 -20.66 -3.39 -1.97
C VAL A 63 -21.52 -3.59 -3.20
N THR A 64 -21.40 -4.73 -3.90
CA THR A 64 -22.21 -4.99 -5.09
C THR A 64 -23.70 -5.19 -4.75
N ALA A 65 -24.01 -5.79 -3.59
CA ALA A 65 -25.36 -5.85 -3.05
C ALA A 65 -25.95 -4.46 -2.77
N ALA A 66 -25.17 -3.57 -2.16
CA ALA A 66 -25.60 -2.22 -1.80
C ALA A 66 -25.92 -1.33 -3.02
N ILE A 67 -25.25 -1.56 -4.15
CA ILE A 67 -25.50 -0.79 -5.39
C ILE A 67 -26.57 -1.43 -6.28
N LYS A 68 -27.03 -2.66 -5.97
CA LYS A 68 -28.05 -3.36 -6.76
C LYS A 68 -29.34 -2.54 -6.97
N PRO A 69 -29.85 -1.73 -6.01
CA PRO A 69 -30.99 -0.85 -6.27
C PRO A 69 -30.75 0.23 -7.35
N LEU A 70 -29.49 0.62 -7.57
CA LEU A 70 -29.10 1.61 -8.58
C LEU A 70 -28.84 0.98 -9.95
N THR A 71 -28.65 -0.34 -10.01
CA THR A 71 -28.37 -1.10 -11.22
C THR A 71 -28.83 -2.55 -11.05
N SER A 72 -30.15 -2.78 -11.17
CA SER A 72 -30.82 -4.05 -10.80
C SER A 72 -30.21 -5.31 -11.44
N ASN A 73 -29.64 -5.19 -12.64
CA ASN A 73 -28.97 -6.28 -13.37
C ASN A 73 -27.49 -6.02 -13.64
N TYR A 74 -26.85 -5.08 -12.93
CA TYR A 74 -25.46 -4.67 -13.15
C TYR A 74 -25.14 -4.25 -14.61
N THR A 75 -26.14 -3.84 -15.40
CA THR A 75 -25.96 -3.40 -16.79
C THR A 75 -25.27 -2.03 -16.88
N ASN A 76 -25.32 -1.23 -15.81
CA ASN A 76 -24.59 0.02 -15.73
C ASN A 76 -23.18 -0.20 -15.17
N HIS A 77 -22.23 -0.52 -16.06
CA HIS A 77 -20.84 -0.80 -15.70
C HIS A 77 -20.16 0.37 -14.96
N PHE A 78 -20.53 1.62 -15.28
CA PHE A 78 -20.00 2.79 -14.56
C PHE A 78 -20.38 2.72 -13.07
N VAL A 79 -21.68 2.58 -12.77
CA VAL A 79 -22.17 2.51 -11.39
C VAL A 79 -21.58 1.29 -10.67
N THR A 80 -21.42 0.16 -11.35
CA THR A 80 -20.85 -1.05 -10.74
C THR A 80 -19.37 -0.92 -10.40
N ARG A 81 -18.56 -0.29 -11.26
CA ARG A 81 -17.12 -0.11 -11.03
C ARG A 81 -16.79 1.11 -10.17
N LEU A 82 -17.69 2.09 -10.05
CA LEU A 82 -17.44 3.35 -9.34
C LEU A 82 -16.96 3.17 -7.89
N PRO A 83 -17.56 2.30 -7.05
CA PRO A 83 -17.07 2.07 -5.69
C PRO A 83 -15.63 1.55 -5.64
N PHE A 84 -15.24 0.73 -6.61
CA PHE A 84 -13.90 0.14 -6.70
C PHE A 84 -12.88 1.19 -7.16
N ALA A 85 -13.25 2.03 -8.11
CA ALA A 85 -12.43 3.16 -8.55
C ALA A 85 -12.22 4.19 -7.42
N LEU A 86 -13.26 4.46 -6.63
CA LEU A 86 -13.18 5.27 -5.42
C LEU A 86 -12.23 4.65 -4.39
N ALA A 87 -12.36 3.36 -4.10
CA ALA A 87 -11.45 2.68 -3.18
C ALA A 87 -10.00 2.74 -3.67
N GLY A 88 -9.77 2.47 -4.95
CA GLY A 88 -8.45 2.57 -5.57
C GLY A 88 -7.87 3.99 -5.51
N PHE A 89 -8.70 5.02 -5.64
CA PHE A 89 -8.30 6.44 -5.52
C PHE A 89 -7.91 6.77 -4.07
N PHE A 90 -8.78 6.43 -3.11
CA PHE A 90 -8.51 6.69 -1.69
C PHE A 90 -7.32 5.90 -1.17
N GLY A 91 -7.03 4.71 -1.71
CA GLY A 91 -5.80 3.98 -1.41
C GLY A 91 -4.53 4.78 -1.72
N VAL A 92 -4.50 5.51 -2.83
CA VAL A 92 -3.38 6.43 -3.18
C VAL A 92 -3.34 7.62 -2.22
N VAL A 93 -4.49 8.22 -1.92
CA VAL A 93 -4.59 9.37 -1.00
C VAL A 93 -4.06 9.01 0.38
N PHE A 94 -4.49 7.90 0.96
CA PHE A 94 -4.05 7.47 2.27
C PHE A 94 -2.60 7.01 2.29
N LEU A 95 -2.10 6.41 1.19
CA LEU A 95 -0.66 6.13 1.05
C LEU A 95 0.16 7.41 1.11
N PHE A 96 -0.24 8.47 0.39
CA PHE A 96 0.44 9.76 0.45
C PHE A 96 0.47 10.27 1.88
N LYS A 97 -0.68 10.27 2.57
CA LYS A 97 -0.78 10.79 3.96
C LYS A 97 0.05 9.98 4.94
N PHE A 98 0.02 8.65 4.82
CA PHE A 98 0.86 7.76 5.61
C PHE A 98 2.35 8.05 5.38
N ALA A 99 2.78 8.09 4.12
CA ALA A 99 4.18 8.31 3.79
C ALA A 99 4.67 9.72 4.17
N GLU A 100 3.79 10.74 4.09
CA GLU A 100 4.08 12.13 4.46
C GLU A 100 4.41 12.23 5.96
N LEU A 101 3.66 11.54 6.81
CA LEU A 101 3.86 11.53 8.27
C LEU A 101 5.19 10.89 8.70
N HIS A 102 5.72 9.95 7.93
CA HIS A 102 6.89 9.16 8.31
C HIS A 102 8.18 9.57 7.59
N TRP A 103 8.11 9.85 6.29
CA TRP A 103 9.28 10.11 5.45
C TRP A 103 9.24 11.48 4.76
N GLY A 104 8.20 12.27 5.03
CA GLY A 104 8.04 13.62 4.49
C GLY A 104 7.45 13.67 3.09
N LYS A 105 7.11 14.88 2.65
CA LYS A 105 6.34 15.16 1.42
C LYS A 105 6.95 14.59 0.15
N LYS A 106 8.28 14.61 0.03
CA LYS A 106 8.97 14.19 -1.19
C LYS A 106 8.86 12.68 -1.41
N VAL A 107 9.14 11.90 -0.37
CA VAL A 107 8.97 10.44 -0.42
C VAL A 107 7.49 10.10 -0.62
N ALA A 108 6.59 10.79 0.07
CA ALA A 108 5.15 10.62 -0.08
C ALA A 108 4.65 10.85 -1.51
N PHE A 109 5.11 11.94 -2.13
CA PHE A 109 4.79 12.27 -3.51
C PHE A 109 5.22 11.14 -4.45
N PHE A 110 6.48 10.72 -4.41
CA PHE A 110 6.96 9.67 -5.31
C PHE A 110 6.31 8.32 -5.03
N ALA A 111 6.16 7.92 -3.77
CA ALA A 111 5.51 6.66 -3.41
C ALA A 111 4.06 6.61 -3.91
N ALA A 112 3.29 7.69 -3.68
CA ALA A 112 1.93 7.78 -4.14
C ALA A 112 1.85 7.87 -5.68
N MET A 113 2.77 8.58 -6.34
CA MET A 113 2.85 8.61 -7.81
C MET A 113 3.11 7.22 -8.39
N PHE A 114 4.02 6.43 -7.82
CA PHE A 114 4.27 5.06 -8.25
C PHE A 114 3.03 4.17 -8.14
N VAL A 115 2.15 4.37 -7.16
CA VAL A 115 0.87 3.64 -7.08
C VAL A 115 -0.22 4.28 -7.95
N ALA A 116 -0.18 5.60 -8.14
CA ALA A 116 -1.15 6.33 -8.95
C ALA A 116 -1.04 5.96 -10.43
N THR A 117 0.20 5.84 -10.95
CA THR A 117 0.50 5.65 -12.37
C THR A 117 0.86 4.23 -12.77
N ASN A 118 1.06 3.32 -11.81
CA ASN A 118 1.34 1.93 -12.14
C ASN A 118 0.09 1.25 -12.70
N GLY A 119 0.18 0.75 -13.93
CA GLY A 119 -0.98 0.22 -14.65
C GLY A 119 -1.62 -0.97 -13.97
N PHE A 120 -0.87 -1.69 -13.12
CA PHE A 120 -1.41 -2.82 -12.35
C PHE A 120 -2.39 -2.32 -11.28
N PHE A 121 -1.99 -1.31 -10.50
CA PHE A 121 -2.87 -0.68 -9.52
C PHE A 121 -4.05 0.06 -10.16
N VAL A 122 -3.84 0.67 -11.33
CA VAL A 122 -4.92 1.29 -12.10
C VAL A 122 -5.92 0.25 -12.59
N ALA A 123 -5.46 -0.89 -13.13
CA ALA A 123 -6.33 -1.97 -13.56
C ALA A 123 -7.16 -2.55 -12.41
N LEU A 124 -6.53 -2.83 -11.26
CA LEU A 124 -7.23 -3.32 -10.06
C LEU A 124 -8.31 -2.33 -9.55
N ALA A 125 -8.08 -1.02 -9.72
CA ALA A 125 -9.03 0.03 -9.38
C ALA A 125 -10.21 0.14 -10.35
N ARG A 126 -10.06 -0.33 -11.59
CA ARG A 126 -11.05 -0.16 -12.66
C ARG A 126 -11.95 -1.38 -12.85
N ILE A 127 -11.74 -2.44 -12.09
CA ILE A 127 -12.53 -3.67 -12.14
C ILE A 127 -13.26 -3.93 -10.82
N VAL A 128 -14.39 -4.62 -10.89
CA VAL A 128 -15.20 -5.04 -9.74
C VAL A 128 -14.49 -6.17 -9.00
N GLN A 129 -13.46 -5.86 -8.20
CA GLN A 129 -12.76 -6.86 -7.37
C GLN A 129 -12.23 -6.28 -6.05
N TYR A 130 -12.12 -7.14 -5.03
CA TYR A 130 -11.77 -6.78 -3.66
C TYR A 130 -10.44 -6.02 -3.48
N GLN A 131 -9.46 -6.14 -4.38
CA GLN A 131 -8.09 -5.64 -4.19
C GLN A 131 -8.08 -4.14 -3.86
N SER A 132 -8.94 -3.36 -4.51
CA SER A 132 -9.04 -1.92 -4.29
C SER A 132 -9.48 -1.57 -2.87
N PHE A 133 -10.40 -2.35 -2.29
CA PHE A 133 -10.80 -2.19 -0.89
C PHE A 133 -9.70 -2.62 0.08
N VAL A 134 -9.02 -3.73 -0.21
CA VAL A 134 -7.87 -4.17 0.61
C VAL A 134 -6.81 -3.08 0.68
N ILE A 135 -6.39 -2.54 -0.48
CA ILE A 135 -5.38 -1.48 -0.58
C ILE A 135 -5.85 -0.21 0.14
N MET A 136 -7.09 0.23 -0.08
CA MET A 136 -7.66 1.40 0.59
C MET A 136 -7.60 1.26 2.11
N PHE A 137 -8.11 0.15 2.63
CA PHE A 137 -8.19 -0.08 4.06
C PHE A 137 -6.84 -0.39 4.71
N MET A 138 -5.89 -1.01 3.99
CA MET A 138 -4.49 -1.12 4.44
C MET A 138 -3.87 0.26 4.63
N ALA A 139 -3.98 1.11 3.61
CA ALA A 139 -3.43 2.46 3.62
C ALA A 139 -4.06 3.33 4.70
N LEU A 140 -5.39 3.25 4.85
CA LEU A 140 -6.16 3.94 5.87
C LEU A 140 -5.77 3.49 7.28
N ALA A 141 -5.64 2.19 7.53
CA ALA A 141 -5.21 1.66 8.82
C ALA A 141 -3.81 2.16 9.19
N LEU A 142 -2.85 2.07 8.27
CA LEU A 142 -1.49 2.58 8.46
C LEU A 142 -1.49 4.08 8.78
N TRP A 143 -2.28 4.87 8.05
CA TRP A 143 -2.40 6.31 8.31
C TRP A 143 -3.02 6.61 9.69
N LEU A 144 -4.11 5.93 10.06
CA LEU A 144 -4.80 6.14 11.35
C LEU A 144 -3.96 5.70 12.56
N PHE A 145 -3.27 4.57 12.48
CA PHE A 145 -2.31 4.17 13.51
C PHE A 145 -1.14 5.15 13.58
N SER A 146 -0.69 5.69 12.44
CA SER A 146 0.34 6.74 12.42
C SER A 146 -0.12 8.02 13.09
N LEU A 147 -1.37 8.44 12.88
CA LEU A 147 -1.98 9.55 13.62
C LEU A 147 -2.04 9.24 15.13
N ALA A 148 -2.40 8.02 15.51
CA ALA A 148 -2.38 7.61 16.92
C ALA A 148 -0.98 7.76 17.55
N VAL A 149 0.09 7.51 16.78
CA VAL A 149 1.47 7.65 17.27
C VAL A 149 1.98 9.10 17.25
N LYS A 150 1.61 9.88 16.23
CA LYS A 150 2.21 11.19 15.97
C LYS A 150 1.41 12.37 16.52
N GLU A 151 0.10 12.23 16.62
CA GLU A 151 -0.81 13.33 16.94
C GLU A 151 -1.56 13.07 18.25
N ARG A 152 -1.34 13.93 19.25
CA ARG A 152 -1.91 13.75 20.60
C ARG A 152 -3.45 13.67 20.59
N SER A 153 -4.11 14.47 19.75
CA SER A 153 -5.58 14.48 19.58
C SER A 153 -6.14 13.20 18.95
N TRP A 154 -5.30 12.42 18.27
CA TRP A 154 -5.65 11.15 17.64
C TRP A 154 -5.17 9.93 18.40
N ARG A 155 -4.45 10.10 19.53
CA ARG A 155 -3.86 9.00 20.30
C ARG A 155 -4.85 7.86 20.55
N THR A 156 -6.07 8.15 21.00
CA THR A 156 -7.12 7.14 21.19
C THR A 156 -7.90 6.86 19.90
N LYS A 157 -8.37 7.90 19.21
CA LYS A 157 -9.24 7.76 18.03
C LYS A 157 -8.58 6.97 16.91
N GLY A 158 -7.30 7.26 16.63
CA GLY A 158 -6.52 6.59 15.61
C GLY A 158 -6.27 5.11 15.92
N LEU A 159 -6.22 4.72 17.21
CA LEU A 159 -6.13 3.32 17.60
C LEU A 159 -7.42 2.57 17.26
N TYR A 160 -8.58 3.09 17.70
CA TYR A 160 -9.89 2.48 17.43
C TYR A 160 -10.18 2.44 15.93
N PHE A 161 -10.08 3.57 15.24
CA PHE A 161 -10.34 3.63 13.80
C PHE A 161 -9.29 2.87 12.99
N GLY A 162 -8.04 2.80 13.46
CA GLY A 162 -6.98 2.00 12.83
C GLY A 162 -7.30 0.51 12.83
N PHE A 163 -7.74 -0.04 13.97
CA PHE A 163 -8.16 -1.45 14.03
C PHE A 163 -9.42 -1.71 13.20
N ILE A 164 -10.41 -0.82 13.22
CA ILE A 164 -11.61 -0.96 12.39
C ILE A 164 -11.24 -0.97 10.90
N ALA A 165 -10.40 -0.04 10.45
CA ALA A 165 -9.92 -0.02 9.08
C ALA A 165 -9.15 -1.30 8.73
N TRP A 166 -8.28 -1.79 9.63
CA TRP A 166 -7.54 -3.02 9.38
C TRP A 166 -8.46 -4.24 9.30
N THR A 167 -9.50 -4.30 10.14
CA THR A 167 -10.56 -5.32 10.05
C THR A 167 -11.26 -5.29 8.70
N PHE A 168 -11.62 -4.12 8.16
CA PHE A 168 -12.24 -4.04 6.83
C PHE A 168 -11.28 -4.47 5.72
N SER A 169 -9.97 -4.23 5.88
CA SER A 169 -8.98 -4.76 4.95
C SER A 169 -8.96 -6.30 4.98
N LEU A 170 -8.92 -6.90 6.17
CA LEU A 170 -8.97 -8.35 6.36
C LEU A 170 -10.28 -8.95 5.82
N LEU A 171 -11.43 -8.35 6.14
CA LEU A 171 -12.73 -8.76 5.62
C LEU A 171 -12.87 -8.54 4.10
N ALA A 172 -12.11 -7.63 3.48
CA ALA A 172 -12.05 -7.56 2.03
C ALA A 172 -11.26 -8.74 1.47
N HIS A 173 -10.11 -9.04 2.08
CA HIS A 173 -9.31 -10.21 1.77
C HIS A 173 -8.23 -10.46 2.84
N TYR A 174 -7.79 -11.71 2.99
CA TYR A 174 -6.72 -12.08 3.91
C TYR A 174 -5.38 -11.37 3.62
N ASP A 175 -5.20 -10.82 2.41
CA ASP A 175 -4.03 -10.00 2.05
C ASP A 175 -3.87 -8.77 2.95
N GLY A 176 -4.94 -8.31 3.60
CA GLY A 176 -4.88 -7.23 4.60
C GLY A 176 -3.92 -7.54 5.75
N VAL A 177 -3.58 -8.81 6.01
CA VAL A 177 -2.63 -9.20 7.07
C VAL A 177 -1.22 -8.70 6.77
N PHE A 178 -0.87 -8.46 5.51
CA PHE A 178 0.51 -8.20 5.12
C PHE A 178 1.08 -6.86 5.61
N ILE A 179 0.24 -5.92 6.06
CA ILE A 179 0.72 -4.71 6.74
C ILE A 179 1.09 -4.94 8.21
N ALA A 180 0.84 -6.13 8.76
CA ALA A 180 1.05 -6.45 10.17
C ALA A 180 2.43 -6.02 10.71
N PRO A 181 3.57 -6.23 10.00
CA PRO A 181 4.86 -5.81 10.53
C PRO A 181 4.92 -4.32 10.86
N PHE A 182 4.41 -3.46 9.97
CA PHE A 182 4.41 -2.02 10.20
C PHE A 182 3.32 -1.59 11.20
N VAL A 183 2.18 -2.29 11.24
CA VAL A 183 1.16 -2.08 12.29
C VAL A 183 1.74 -2.40 13.67
N PHE A 184 2.45 -3.52 13.84
CA PHE A 184 3.09 -3.87 15.11
C PHE A 184 4.09 -2.83 15.55
N TYR A 185 4.92 -2.31 14.63
CA TYR A 185 5.76 -1.16 14.90
C TYR A 185 4.97 0.03 15.46
N LEU A 186 3.88 0.43 14.79
CA LEU A 186 3.08 1.57 15.23
C LEU A 186 2.42 1.31 16.59
N LEU A 187 1.98 0.10 16.86
CA LEU A 187 1.43 -0.28 18.17
C LEU A 187 2.51 -0.22 19.26
N ILE A 188 3.72 -0.72 19.00
CA ILE A 188 4.85 -0.61 19.92
C ILE A 188 5.15 0.86 20.23
N GLU A 189 5.22 1.71 19.20
CA GLU A 189 5.46 3.15 19.38
C GLU A 189 4.32 3.84 20.13
N TRP A 190 3.07 3.44 19.89
CA TRP A 190 1.92 3.93 20.64
C TRP A 190 2.00 3.55 22.12
N PHE A 191 2.41 2.31 22.43
CA PHE A 191 2.61 1.85 23.81
C PHE A 191 3.77 2.57 24.52
N LYS A 192 4.77 3.07 23.79
CA LYS A 192 5.85 3.90 24.35
C LYS A 192 5.42 5.33 24.68
N ALA A 193 4.30 5.81 24.16
CA ALA A 193 3.85 7.20 24.38
C ALA A 193 3.61 7.48 25.88
N PRO A 194 4.11 8.60 26.44
CA PRO A 194 4.01 8.87 27.88
C PRO A 194 2.61 9.34 28.34
N ASP A 195 1.68 9.56 27.41
CA ASP A 195 0.36 10.17 27.69
C ASP A 195 -0.55 9.35 28.63
N PHE A 196 -0.27 8.06 28.81
CA PHE A 196 -1.12 7.14 29.57
C PHE A 196 -0.31 6.22 30.48
N THR A 197 -0.89 5.86 31.62
CA THR A 197 -0.40 4.78 32.47
C THR A 197 -0.53 3.43 31.75
N LEU A 198 0.28 2.44 32.12
CA LEU A 198 0.25 1.10 31.51
C LEU A 198 -1.15 0.47 31.58
N LYS A 199 -1.83 0.58 32.72
CA LYS A 199 -3.21 0.07 32.91
C LYS A 199 -4.19 0.71 31.93
N SER A 200 -4.11 2.03 31.72
CA SER A 200 -4.94 2.74 30.75
C SER A 200 -4.62 2.33 29.32
N LYS A 201 -3.34 2.14 28.97
CA LYS A 201 -2.94 1.65 27.64
C LYS A 201 -3.52 0.28 27.34
N ILE A 202 -3.41 -0.66 28.28
CA ILE A 202 -3.98 -2.01 28.14
C ILE A 202 -5.51 -1.93 27.97
N LYS A 203 -6.20 -1.13 28.78
CA LYS A 203 -7.66 -0.95 28.66
C LYS A 203 -8.07 -0.37 27.31
N LEU A 204 -7.37 0.66 26.84
CA LEU A 204 -7.65 1.29 25.55
C LEU A 204 -7.37 0.33 24.39
N PHE A 205 -6.27 -0.41 24.44
CA PHE A 205 -5.93 -1.43 23.46
C PHE A 205 -6.98 -2.54 23.43
N ALA A 206 -7.31 -3.14 24.57
CA ALA A 206 -8.34 -4.16 24.69
C ALA A 206 -9.71 -3.65 24.17
N GLY A 207 -10.12 -2.44 24.58
CA GLY A 207 -11.35 -1.82 24.08
C GLY A 207 -11.35 -1.60 22.57
N SER A 208 -10.20 -1.22 22.00
CA SER A 208 -10.06 -0.97 20.56
C SER A 208 -10.12 -2.21 19.69
N ILE A 209 -9.87 -3.41 20.24
CA ILE A 209 -9.91 -4.67 19.49
C ILE A 209 -11.23 -5.43 19.62
N VAL A 210 -12.09 -5.12 20.59
CA VAL A 210 -13.34 -5.89 20.83
C VAL A 210 -14.24 -5.93 19.60
N LEU A 211 -14.64 -4.76 19.08
CA LEU A 211 -15.50 -4.69 17.90
C LEU A 211 -14.80 -5.27 16.64
N PRO A 212 -13.54 -4.90 16.33
CA PRO A 212 -12.73 -5.56 15.29
C PRO A 212 -12.72 -7.09 15.37
N ALA A 213 -12.52 -7.65 16.55
CA ALA A 213 -12.51 -9.09 16.77
C ALA A 213 -13.87 -9.72 16.52
N ILE A 214 -14.95 -9.12 17.05
CA ILE A 214 -16.33 -9.57 16.80
C ILE A 214 -16.62 -9.60 15.29
N LEU A 215 -16.29 -8.53 14.56
CA LEU A 215 -16.52 -8.45 13.12
C LEU A 215 -15.73 -9.52 12.35
N ILE A 216 -14.43 -9.66 12.61
CA ILE A 216 -13.59 -10.68 11.97
C ILE A 216 -14.13 -12.08 12.26
N PHE A 217 -14.38 -12.40 13.52
CA PHE A 217 -14.79 -13.74 13.93
C PHE A 217 -16.21 -14.08 13.49
N SER A 218 -17.12 -13.10 13.41
CA SER A 218 -18.47 -13.30 12.91
C SER A 218 -18.53 -13.81 11.46
N PHE A 219 -17.50 -13.53 10.66
CA PHE A 219 -17.38 -14.03 9.30
C PHE A 219 -16.42 -15.22 9.19
N TYR A 220 -15.20 -15.09 9.73
CA TYR A 220 -14.15 -16.08 9.49
C TYR A 220 -14.33 -17.40 10.24
N ILE A 221 -14.96 -17.39 11.42
CA ILE A 221 -15.28 -18.64 12.12
C ILE A 221 -16.28 -19.47 11.30
N PRO A 222 -17.49 -18.96 10.96
CA PRO A 222 -18.42 -19.76 10.17
C PRO A 222 -17.87 -20.10 8.78
N PHE A 223 -17.14 -19.19 8.14
CA PHE A 223 -16.48 -19.47 6.85
C PHE A 223 -15.49 -20.64 6.94
N ALA A 224 -14.64 -20.67 7.97
CA ALA A 224 -13.68 -21.76 8.16
C ALA A 224 -14.37 -23.11 8.45
N LEU A 225 -15.48 -23.10 9.17
CA LEU A 225 -16.27 -24.31 9.49
C LEU A 225 -17.06 -24.84 8.30
N THR A 226 -17.37 -24.00 7.31
CA THR A 226 -18.20 -24.32 6.14
C THR A 226 -17.41 -24.43 4.84
N ILE A 227 -16.08 -24.33 4.90
CA ILE A 227 -15.23 -24.29 3.72
C ILE A 227 -15.39 -25.53 2.83
N SER A 228 -15.82 -25.30 1.59
CA SER A 228 -16.08 -26.37 0.61
C SER A 228 -14.80 -27.05 0.12
N GLY A 229 -14.93 -28.29 -0.36
CA GLY A 229 -13.82 -29.05 -0.96
C GLY A 229 -13.17 -28.31 -2.13
N ASP A 230 -13.96 -27.65 -2.97
CA ASP A 230 -13.48 -26.83 -4.08
C ASP A 230 -12.61 -25.66 -3.63
N THR A 231 -12.96 -25.03 -2.50
CA THR A 231 -12.19 -23.92 -1.94
C THR A 231 -10.85 -24.42 -1.43
N LYS A 232 -10.83 -25.58 -0.75
CA LYS A 232 -9.59 -26.24 -0.30
C LYS A 232 -8.70 -26.59 -1.48
N SER A 233 -9.24 -27.22 -2.53
CA SER A 233 -8.51 -27.58 -3.74
C SER A 233 -7.96 -26.36 -4.47
N TYR A 234 -8.74 -25.27 -4.53
CA TYR A 234 -8.30 -24.01 -5.11
C TYR A 234 -7.12 -23.40 -4.34
N TRP A 235 -7.15 -23.39 -3.00
CA TRP A 235 -6.02 -22.91 -2.19
C TRP A 235 -4.81 -23.83 -2.29
N ALA A 236 -5.00 -25.14 -2.22
CA ALA A 236 -3.90 -26.11 -2.38
C ALA A 236 -3.17 -25.88 -3.72
N GLY A 237 -3.92 -25.72 -4.82
CA GLY A 237 -3.35 -25.43 -6.13
C GLY A 237 -2.54 -24.12 -6.20
N ARG A 238 -2.79 -23.14 -5.31
CA ARG A 238 -1.97 -21.92 -5.23
C ARG A 238 -0.60 -22.18 -4.61
N PHE A 239 -0.50 -23.12 -3.68
CA PHE A 239 0.76 -23.49 -3.02
C PHE A 239 1.54 -24.55 -3.81
N THR A 240 0.85 -25.56 -4.36
CA THR A 240 1.49 -26.66 -5.10
C THR A 240 1.73 -26.33 -6.57
N GLY A 241 1.11 -25.27 -7.08
CA GLY A 241 1.04 -24.98 -8.51
C GLY A 241 -0.07 -25.75 -9.19
N VAL A 242 -0.62 -25.17 -10.27
CA VAL A 242 -1.60 -25.80 -11.16
C VAL A 242 -1.01 -25.80 -12.56
N ALA A 243 -1.03 -26.96 -13.23
CA ALA A 243 -0.57 -27.10 -14.60
C ALA A 243 -1.28 -26.09 -15.53
N GLY A 244 -0.52 -25.43 -16.42
CA GLY A 244 -1.05 -24.52 -17.43
C GLY A 244 -1.22 -23.04 -17.03
N LYS A 245 -0.87 -22.63 -15.81
CA LYS A 245 -0.86 -21.21 -15.42
C LYS A 245 0.57 -20.65 -15.39
N ILE A 246 0.78 -19.51 -16.06
CA ILE A 246 2.05 -18.78 -15.99
C ILE A 246 2.19 -18.21 -14.57
N SER A 247 3.11 -18.78 -13.80
CA SER A 247 3.52 -18.20 -12.53
C SER A 247 4.73 -17.31 -12.74
N SER A 248 4.48 -16.02 -12.98
CA SER A 248 5.56 -15.03 -13.04
C SER A 248 5.03 -13.66 -12.69
N SER A 249 5.44 -13.16 -11.52
CA SER A 249 5.14 -11.80 -11.08
C SER A 249 5.76 -10.76 -12.01
N LYS A 250 6.94 -11.04 -12.58
CA LYS A 250 7.57 -10.21 -13.60
C LYS A 250 6.72 -10.13 -14.87
N TYR A 251 6.24 -11.26 -15.37
CA TYR A 251 5.34 -11.29 -16.53
C TYR A 251 4.08 -10.49 -16.24
N LEU A 252 3.40 -10.77 -15.13
CA LEU A 252 2.18 -10.05 -14.74
C LEU A 252 2.44 -8.55 -14.64
N PHE A 253 3.49 -8.12 -13.96
CA PHE A 253 3.87 -6.71 -13.85
C PHE A 253 4.09 -6.06 -15.22
N SER A 254 4.74 -6.77 -16.15
CA SER A 254 5.02 -6.29 -17.51
C SER A 254 3.80 -6.24 -18.43
N VAL A 255 2.76 -7.02 -18.16
CA VAL A 255 1.47 -6.91 -18.89
C VAL A 255 0.83 -5.55 -18.62
N TYR A 256 0.99 -5.03 -17.40
CA TYR A 256 0.36 -3.77 -16.99
C TYR A 256 1.29 -2.55 -17.06
N ASN A 257 2.58 -2.73 -17.32
CA ASN A 257 3.54 -1.63 -17.29
C ASN A 257 4.52 -1.74 -18.47
N PRO A 258 4.92 -0.59 -19.08
CA PRO A 258 5.95 -0.59 -20.11
C PRO A 258 7.25 -1.27 -19.67
N LEU A 259 7.97 -1.88 -20.63
CA LEU A 259 9.17 -2.69 -20.38
C LEU A 259 10.24 -1.99 -19.53
N PHE A 260 10.42 -0.68 -19.70
CA PHE A 260 11.42 0.09 -18.96
C PHE A 260 11.03 0.36 -17.50
N VAL A 261 9.75 0.31 -17.15
CA VAL A 261 9.27 0.56 -15.77
C VAL A 261 9.85 -0.47 -14.81
N PHE A 262 9.94 -1.73 -15.22
CA PHE A 262 10.55 -2.78 -14.40
C PHE A 262 12.02 -2.44 -14.04
N LYS A 263 12.80 -1.96 -15.01
CA LYS A 263 14.21 -1.58 -14.79
C LYS A 263 14.32 -0.39 -13.84
N ILE A 264 13.43 0.60 -13.98
CA ILE A 264 13.36 1.76 -13.07
C ILE A 264 13.03 1.31 -11.65
N TYR A 265 12.02 0.45 -11.48
CA TYR A 265 11.63 -0.11 -10.19
C TYR A 265 12.77 -0.89 -9.55
N LEU A 266 13.49 -1.71 -10.32
CA LEU A 266 14.64 -2.45 -9.83
C LEU A 266 15.77 -1.50 -9.37
N GLY A 267 16.17 -0.54 -10.20
CA GLY A 267 17.25 0.40 -9.88
C GLY A 267 16.93 1.26 -8.66
N LEU A 268 15.74 1.87 -8.62
CA LEU A 268 15.30 2.67 -7.46
C LEU A 268 15.05 1.81 -6.22
N GLY A 269 14.59 0.57 -6.40
CA GLY A 269 14.39 -0.39 -5.31
C GLY A 269 15.72 -0.75 -4.65
N ILE A 270 16.74 -1.07 -5.45
CA ILE A 270 18.11 -1.31 -4.96
C ILE A 270 18.63 -0.08 -4.21
N LEU A 271 18.47 1.13 -4.76
CA LEU A 271 18.90 2.36 -4.09
C LEU A 271 18.15 2.61 -2.78
N GLY A 272 16.83 2.37 -2.76
CA GLY A 272 15.99 2.50 -1.56
C GLY A 272 16.39 1.51 -0.47
N ILE A 273 16.55 0.23 -0.81
CA ILE A 273 17.05 -0.81 0.09
C ILE A 273 18.45 -0.47 0.57
N SER A 274 19.35 -0.05 -0.32
CA SER A 274 20.71 0.37 0.06
C SER A 274 20.69 1.49 1.08
N LYS A 275 19.83 2.49 0.90
CA LYS A 275 19.63 3.58 1.88
C LYS A 275 19.18 3.02 3.23
N LEU A 276 18.18 2.13 3.24
CA LEU A 276 17.65 1.53 4.46
C LEU A 276 18.72 0.71 5.18
N VAL A 277 19.46 -0.14 4.45
CA VAL A 277 20.57 -0.95 4.98
C VAL A 277 21.67 -0.06 5.55
N LEU A 278 22.09 0.99 4.84
CA LEU A 278 23.10 1.93 5.34
C LEU A 278 22.67 2.64 6.63
N LEU A 279 21.37 2.92 6.79
CA LEU A 279 20.82 3.47 8.04
C LEU A 279 20.85 2.47 9.19
N LEU A 280 20.77 1.16 8.92
CA LEU A 280 20.86 0.11 9.93
C LEU A 280 22.31 -0.12 10.41
N PHE A 281 23.29 -0.05 9.50
CA PHE A 281 24.71 -0.31 9.79
C PHE A 281 25.49 0.91 10.29
N ASN A 282 24.92 1.59 11.29
CA ASN A 282 25.46 2.74 12.04
C ASN A 282 27.02 2.77 12.10
N GLY A 283 27.69 3.66 11.32
CA GLY A 283 29.08 4.07 11.60
C GLY A 283 30.17 3.99 10.51
N ARG A 284 29.92 3.49 9.28
CA ARG A 284 31.01 3.43 8.24
C ARG A 284 30.66 3.96 6.85
N ALA A 285 29.56 4.69 6.69
CA ALA A 285 29.26 5.34 5.41
C ALA A 285 30.06 6.66 5.25
N PRO A 286 30.69 6.95 4.11
CA PRO A 286 31.49 8.16 3.87
C PRO A 286 30.68 9.48 3.84
N PHE A 287 29.38 9.44 4.13
CA PHE A 287 28.46 10.56 4.04
C PHE A 287 28.10 11.09 5.45
N LYS A 288 29.00 11.86 6.06
CA LYS A 288 28.84 12.53 7.38
C LYS A 288 27.60 13.45 7.52
N LYS A 289 26.78 13.61 6.48
CA LYS A 289 25.56 14.44 6.47
C LYS A 289 24.25 13.66 6.66
N LEU A 290 24.27 12.33 6.74
CA LEU A 290 23.09 11.58 7.17
C LEU A 290 23.02 11.59 8.69
N THR A 291 22.04 12.31 9.25
CA THR A 291 21.70 12.25 10.68
C THR A 291 21.25 10.84 11.04
N PHE A 292 21.96 10.22 11.99
CA PHE A 292 21.77 8.83 12.43
C PHE A 292 20.59 8.68 13.40
N ILE A 293 19.86 7.57 13.30
CA ILE A 293 18.82 7.16 14.25
C ILE A 293 19.52 6.44 15.42
N LYS A 294 19.22 6.87 16.65
CA LYS A 294 19.83 6.35 17.89
C LYS A 294 19.52 4.87 18.19
N ASP A 295 18.62 4.24 17.44
CA ASP A 295 18.24 2.84 17.63
C ASP A 295 17.74 2.18 16.30
N PRO A 296 18.63 1.56 15.50
CA PRO A 296 18.29 1.06 14.17
C PRO A 296 17.33 -0.14 14.17
N LEU A 297 17.27 -0.94 15.24
CA LEU A 297 16.48 -2.17 15.31
C LEU A 297 15.00 -1.96 15.65
N LEU A 298 14.59 -0.72 15.99
CA LEU A 298 13.21 -0.39 16.36
C LEU A 298 12.62 0.78 15.54
N GLY A 299 13.35 1.31 14.55
CA GLY A 299 12.88 2.44 13.74
C GLY A 299 11.91 2.04 12.63
N ARG A 300 11.08 2.99 12.18
CA ARG A 300 10.16 2.83 11.04
C ARG A 300 10.82 2.26 9.78
N ASP A 301 12.09 2.58 9.56
CA ASP A 301 12.84 2.19 8.36
C ASP A 301 13.15 0.68 8.37
N PHE A 302 13.50 0.13 9.54
CA PHE A 302 13.64 -1.31 9.74
C PHE A 302 12.31 -2.03 9.49
N TRP A 303 11.23 -1.56 10.09
CA TRP A 303 9.91 -2.20 9.96
C TRP A 303 9.30 -2.08 8.56
N LEU A 304 9.65 -1.04 7.78
CA LEU A 304 9.34 -0.97 6.35
C LEU A 304 10.07 -2.07 5.58
N LEU A 305 11.35 -2.32 5.89
CA LEU A 305 12.12 -3.40 5.28
C LEU A 305 11.57 -4.77 5.67
N VAL A 306 11.21 -4.98 6.95
CA VAL A 306 10.56 -6.23 7.40
C VAL A 306 9.23 -6.45 6.68
N TRP A 307 8.40 -5.41 6.56
CA TRP A 307 7.14 -5.49 5.80
C TRP A 307 7.37 -5.91 4.35
N PHE A 308 8.26 -5.23 3.63
CA PHE A 308 8.60 -5.57 2.25
C PHE A 308 9.18 -6.98 2.11
N THR A 309 10.16 -7.35 2.94
CA THR A 309 10.83 -8.65 2.87
C THR A 309 9.89 -9.80 3.21
N LEU A 310 9.06 -9.66 4.23
CA LEU A 310 8.09 -10.70 4.60
C LEU A 310 7.10 -10.94 3.47
N THR A 311 6.59 -9.87 2.86
CA THR A 311 5.60 -9.97 1.76
C THR A 311 6.20 -10.55 0.49
N ILE A 312 7.40 -10.12 0.09
CA ILE A 312 8.04 -10.65 -1.12
C ILE A 312 8.46 -12.10 -0.95
N VAL A 313 9.00 -12.49 0.22
CA VAL A 313 9.35 -13.89 0.49
C VAL A 313 8.09 -14.76 0.46
N PHE A 314 7.01 -14.32 1.10
CA PHE A 314 5.76 -15.06 1.06
C PHE A 314 5.23 -15.22 -0.37
N MET A 315 5.14 -14.14 -1.14
CA MET A 315 4.53 -14.17 -2.48
C MET A 315 5.41 -14.83 -3.54
N GLU A 316 6.73 -14.67 -3.49
CA GLU A 316 7.64 -15.13 -4.54
C GLU A 316 8.33 -16.47 -4.21
N VAL A 317 8.39 -16.87 -2.93
CA VAL A 317 9.05 -18.11 -2.50
C VAL A 317 8.07 -19.16 -2.00
N ILE A 318 7.05 -18.76 -1.21
CA ILE A 318 6.12 -19.71 -0.58
C ILE A 318 4.93 -20.01 -1.50
N VAL A 319 4.41 -18.99 -2.20
CA VAL A 319 3.23 -19.13 -3.06
C VAL A 319 3.64 -19.44 -4.50
N SER A 320 3.32 -20.64 -4.98
CA SER A 320 3.63 -21.06 -6.35
C SER A 320 2.87 -20.28 -7.42
N LEU A 321 1.73 -19.68 -7.12
CA LEU A 321 0.91 -18.89 -8.08
C LEU A 321 0.38 -17.58 -7.43
N PRO A 322 1.24 -16.56 -7.21
CA PRO A 322 0.85 -15.35 -6.48
C PRO A 322 -0.17 -14.50 -7.24
N GLY A 323 -0.21 -14.58 -8.57
CA GLY A 323 -1.21 -13.88 -9.38
C GLY A 323 -1.31 -12.39 -9.01
N THR A 324 -2.53 -11.89 -8.81
CA THR A 324 -2.70 -10.47 -8.46
C THR A 324 -2.26 -10.11 -7.03
N HIS A 325 -1.99 -11.08 -6.16
CA HIS A 325 -1.62 -10.82 -4.75
C HIS A 325 -0.26 -10.11 -4.60
N ILE A 326 0.51 -10.00 -5.70
CA ILE A 326 1.77 -9.24 -5.74
C ILE A 326 1.61 -7.76 -5.38
N PHE A 327 0.38 -7.20 -5.43
CA PHE A 327 0.12 -5.82 -4.99
C PHE A 327 0.58 -5.59 -3.54
N THR A 328 0.58 -6.64 -2.71
CA THR A 328 0.91 -6.59 -1.28
C THR A 328 2.34 -6.11 -1.00
N TYR A 329 3.34 -6.62 -1.73
CA TYR A 329 4.72 -6.12 -1.63
C TYR A 329 4.98 -4.93 -2.54
N LEU A 330 4.27 -4.79 -3.68
CA LEU A 330 4.42 -3.61 -4.53
C LEU A 330 4.02 -2.32 -3.80
N PHE A 331 3.09 -2.44 -2.85
CA PHE A 331 2.61 -1.31 -2.05
C PHE A 331 3.69 -0.77 -1.10
N SER A 332 4.41 -1.63 -0.36
CA SER A 332 5.54 -1.21 0.47
C SER A 332 6.77 -0.84 -0.39
N LEU A 333 6.98 -1.53 -1.51
CA LEU A 333 8.00 -1.19 -2.49
C LEU A 333 7.85 0.25 -2.98
N ALA A 334 6.63 0.75 -3.22
CA ALA A 334 6.42 2.13 -3.67
C ALA A 334 7.08 3.17 -2.73
N ILE A 335 7.05 2.92 -1.41
CA ILE A 335 7.72 3.77 -0.41
C ILE A 335 9.25 3.65 -0.55
N ILE A 336 9.75 2.42 -0.71
CA ILE A 336 11.18 2.14 -0.93
C ILE A 336 11.68 2.84 -2.22
N LEU A 337 10.90 2.83 -3.30
CA LEU A 337 11.23 3.55 -4.54
C LEU A 337 11.33 5.06 -4.30
N GLY A 338 10.38 5.64 -3.55
CA GLY A 338 10.43 7.05 -3.16
C GLY A 338 11.67 7.39 -2.33
N LEU A 339 12.09 6.49 -1.43
CA LEU A 339 13.34 6.62 -0.70
C LEU A 339 14.57 6.52 -1.62
N GLY A 340 14.53 5.64 -2.63
CA GLY A 340 15.56 5.49 -3.64
C GLY A 340 15.76 6.74 -4.49
N ILE A 341 14.67 7.42 -4.88
CA ILE A 341 14.75 8.71 -5.59
C ILE A 341 15.48 9.74 -4.72
N VAL A 342 15.01 9.94 -3.48
CA VAL A 342 15.65 10.90 -2.56
C VAL A 342 17.12 10.54 -2.30
N PHE A 343 17.46 9.26 -2.24
CA PHE A 343 18.84 8.83 -2.06
C PHE A 343 19.71 9.11 -3.29
N SER A 344 19.17 8.90 -4.49
CA SER A 344 19.88 9.18 -5.74
C SER A 344 20.28 10.65 -5.84
N GLU A 345 19.43 11.57 -5.40
CA GLU A 345 19.72 13.00 -5.37
C GLU A 345 20.88 13.34 -4.42
N VAL A 346 20.93 12.69 -3.26
CA VAL A 346 22.02 12.86 -2.30
C VAL A 346 23.35 12.38 -2.91
N ILE A 347 23.33 11.22 -3.58
CA ILE A 347 24.51 10.69 -4.28
C ILE A 347 24.96 11.65 -5.38
N LEU A 348 24.04 12.06 -6.26
CA LEU A 348 24.32 12.97 -7.37
C LEU A 348 24.89 14.30 -6.88
N THR A 349 24.27 14.91 -5.87
CA THR A 349 24.75 16.17 -5.29
C THR A 349 26.15 16.01 -4.69
N SER A 350 26.42 14.87 -4.03
CA SER A 350 27.74 14.59 -3.48
C SER A 350 28.80 14.44 -4.57
N ILE A 351 28.50 13.70 -5.65
CA ILE A 351 29.39 13.54 -6.81
C ILE A 351 29.67 14.89 -7.46
N LEU A 352 28.62 15.67 -7.78
CA LEU A 352 28.74 16.98 -8.42
C LEU A 352 29.54 17.96 -7.55
N SER A 353 29.35 17.94 -6.22
CA SER A 353 30.11 18.78 -5.30
C SER A 353 31.61 18.42 -5.27
N LYS A 354 31.95 17.13 -5.39
CA LYS A 354 33.34 16.67 -5.48
C LYS A 354 33.98 17.08 -6.80
N ILE A 355 33.25 16.94 -7.92
CA ILE A 355 33.71 17.38 -9.25
C ILE A 355 33.96 18.90 -9.26
N SER A 356 33.03 19.70 -8.71
CA SER A 356 33.19 21.15 -8.62
C SER A 356 34.43 21.54 -7.79
N LYS A 357 34.63 20.91 -6.62
CA LYS A 357 35.83 21.14 -5.80
C LYS A 357 37.13 20.68 -6.48
N ALA A 358 37.10 19.57 -7.23
CA ALA A 358 38.24 19.08 -7.99
C ALA A 358 38.61 20.05 -9.12
N LYS A 359 37.61 20.57 -9.86
CA LYS A 359 37.82 21.63 -10.85
C LYS A 359 38.32 22.94 -10.23
N PHE A 360 37.86 23.31 -9.03
CA PHE A 360 38.37 24.48 -8.29
C PHE A 360 39.82 24.30 -7.79
N LYS A 361 40.26 23.07 -7.50
CA LYS A 361 41.67 22.78 -7.20
C LYS A 361 42.57 22.73 -8.44
N ILE A 362 42.02 22.37 -9.60
CA ILE A 362 42.76 22.25 -10.86
C ILE A 362 42.77 23.58 -11.64
N GLY A 363 41.82 24.49 -11.39
CA GLY A 363 41.71 25.77 -12.08
C GLY A 363 41.81 26.96 -11.14
N LYS A 364 43.02 27.52 -10.99
CA LYS A 364 43.24 28.92 -10.57
C LYS A 364 42.86 29.92 -11.68
N THR A 365 42.07 29.52 -12.68
CA THR A 365 41.87 30.30 -13.93
C THR A 365 40.48 30.24 -14.56
N PHE A 366 39.40 29.74 -13.92
CA PHE A 366 38.06 29.87 -14.53
C PHE A 366 36.92 30.02 -13.51
N ASN A 367 36.14 31.10 -13.65
CA ASN A 367 35.07 31.52 -12.74
C ASN A 367 33.72 30.88 -13.19
N ILE A 368 33.08 30.08 -12.31
CA ILE A 368 31.86 29.28 -12.60
C ILE A 368 30.63 29.93 -11.93
N SER A 369 30.51 31.25 -11.96
CA SER A 369 29.30 31.94 -11.48
C SER A 369 28.08 31.73 -12.39
N PHE A 370 28.24 31.13 -13.59
CA PHE A 370 27.17 31.03 -14.58
C PHE A 370 26.34 29.73 -14.54
N LEU A 371 26.86 28.63 -13.99
CA LEU A 371 26.19 27.30 -14.10
C LEU A 371 25.31 26.93 -12.89
N LEU A 372 25.41 27.64 -11.78
CA LEU A 372 24.61 27.35 -10.56
C LEU A 372 23.28 28.12 -10.51
N GLY A 373 23.03 29.04 -11.44
CA GLY A 373 21.79 29.85 -11.49
C GLY A 373 20.57 29.19 -12.13
N LEU A 374 20.71 27.99 -12.72
CA LEU A 374 19.63 27.31 -13.47
C LEU A 374 19.10 26.03 -12.77
N ALA A 375 19.51 25.76 -11.53
CA ALA A 375 19.14 24.54 -10.78
C ALA A 375 18.46 24.81 -9.42
N LEU A 376 17.89 26.00 -9.24
CA LEU A 376 16.97 26.35 -8.15
C LEU A 376 15.69 26.91 -8.78
#